data_AF-A0A317GFU4-F1
#
_entry.id   AF-A0A317GFU4-F1
#
_cell.length_a   1.000
_cell.length_b   1.000
_cell.length_c   1.000
_cell.angle_alpha   90.00
_cell.angle_beta   90.00
_cell.angle_gamma   90.00
#
_symmetry.space_group_name_H-M   'P 1'
#
loop_
_entity.id
_entity.type
_entity.pdbx_description
1 polymer ?
#
loop_
_entity_poly.entity_id
_entity_poly.type
_entity_poly.pdbx_seq_one_letter_code
_entity_poly.pdbx_strand_id
1 'polypeptide(L)' 'MNYDYLVVGAGLFGATFAYEAAKRGKRVKVIEKRDHIAGNIYTKEVDGIQVHQYGAHIFHTSNKEVWDY' A
#
# COMPACT_ATOMS: atom_id res chain seq x y z
N MET A 1 15.98 -4.03 18.75
CA MET A 1 14.61 -4.24 18.24
C MET A 1 14.69 -5.23 17.09
N ASN A 2 13.95 -6.33 17.13
CA ASN A 2 13.95 -7.33 16.05
C ASN A 2 12.66 -7.19 15.22
N TYR A 3 12.73 -7.38 13.91
CA TYR A 3 11.54 -7.47 13.05
C TYR A 3 11.45 -8.90 12.52
N ASP A 4 10.24 -9.42 12.38
CA ASP A 4 10.00 -10.74 11.79
C ASP A 4 10.09 -10.68 10.25
N TYR A 5 9.69 -9.54 9.66
CA TYR A 5 9.75 -9.29 8.22
C TYR A 5 10.28 -7.90 7.89
N LEU A 6 11.02 -7.81 6.79
CA LEU A 6 11.36 -6.57 6.09
C LEU A 6 10.66 -6.57 4.73
N VAL A 7 9.78 -5.60 4.50
CA VAL A 7 9.09 -5.39 3.23
C VAL A 7 9.71 -4.18 2.54
N VAL A 8 10.12 -4.35 1.28
CA VAL A 8 10.72 -3.29 0.47
C VAL A 8 9.72 -2.84 -0.60
N GLY A 9 9.27 -1.60 -0.50
CA GLY A 9 8.19 -1.02 -1.31
C GLY A 9 6.86 -0.99 -0.56
N ALA A 10 6.24 0.19 -0.49
CA ALA A 10 4.97 0.44 0.18
C ALA A 10 3.78 0.55 -0.79
N GLY A 11 3.88 -0.08 -1.97
CA GLY A 11 2.75 -0.24 -2.89
C GLY A 11 1.71 -1.24 -2.40
N LEU A 12 0.60 -1.40 -3.12
CA LEU A 12 -0.52 -2.28 -2.77
C LEU A 12 -0.07 -3.67 -2.27
N PHE A 13 0.80 -4.35 -3.03
CA PHE A 13 1.26 -5.68 -2.65
C PHE A 13 2.01 -5.70 -1.30
N GLY A 14 3.00 -4.82 -1.14
CA GLY A 14 3.80 -4.74 0.09
C GLY A 14 2.96 -4.33 1.30
N ALA A 15 2.03 -3.39 1.11
CA ALA A 15 1.09 -2.95 2.13
C ALA A 15 0.15 -4.08 2.56
N THR A 16 -0.44 -4.82 1.62
CA THR A 16 -1.33 -5.96 1.91
C THR A 16 -0.60 -7.05 2.67
N PHE A 17 0.61 -7.44 2.24
CA PHE A 17 1.40 -8.43 2.97
C PHE A 17 1.74 -7.96 4.39
N ALA A 18 2.23 -6.72 4.53
CA ALA A 18 2.60 -6.17 5.82
C ALA A 18 1.41 -6.13 6.79
N TYR A 19 0.23 -5.73 6.31
CA TYR A 19 -1.00 -5.73 7.09
C TYR A 19 -1.41 -7.13 7.53
N GLU A 20 -1.42 -8.10 6.62
CA GLU A 20 -1.82 -9.48 6.95
C GLU A 20 -0.82 -10.16 7.90
N ALA A 21 0.49 -9.92 7.73
CA ALA A 21 1.50 -10.42 8.66
C ALA A 21 1.36 -9.77 10.05
N ALA A 22 1.12 -8.46 10.11
CA ALA A 22 0.88 -7.74 11.36
C ALA A 22 -0.35 -8.26 12.11
N LYS A 23 -1.46 -8.52 11.40
CA LYS A 23 -2.68 -9.14 11.97
C LYS A 23 -2.42 -10.53 12.58
N ARG A 24 -1.38 -11.23 12.13
CA ARG A 24 -0.94 -12.53 12.67
C ARG A 24 0.14 -12.39 13.75
N GLY A 25 0.28 -11.20 14.34
CA GLY A 25 1.19 -10.92 15.46
C GLY A 25 2.65 -10.76 15.08
N LYS A 26 2.97 -10.53 13.80
CA LYS A 26 4.35 -10.36 13.31
C LYS A 26 4.74 -8.89 13.30
N ARG A 27 5.96 -8.57 13.72
CA ARG A 27 6.52 -7.23 13.62
C ARG A 27 7.13 -7.04 12.23
N VAL A 28 6.52 -6.17 11.44
CA VAL A 28 6.96 -5.90 10.06
C VAL A 28 7.58 -4.51 9.98
N LYS A 29 8.77 -4.42 9.38
CA LYS A 29 9.36 -3.14 8.95
C LYS A 29 9.10 -2.98 7.46
N VAL A 30 8.39 -1.92 7.08
CA VAL A 30 8.23 -1.52 5.67
C VAL A 30 9.21 -0.39 5.39
N ILE A 31 9.96 -0.48 4.30
CA ILE A 31 10.80 0.60 3.79
C ILE A 31 10.37 0.98 2.39
N GLU A 32 10.34 2.28 2.11
CA GLU A 32 9.99 2.84 0.81
C GLU A 32 11.07 3.84 0.43
N LYS A 33 11.48 3.83 -0.85
CA LYS A 33 12.49 4.76 -1.37
C LYS A 33 11.88 6.13 -1.65
N ARG A 34 10.60 6.17 -2.05
CA ARG A 34 9.87 7.41 -2.33
C ARG A 34 9.58 8.16 -1.03
N ASP A 35 9.26 9.43 -1.16
CA ASP A 35 8.83 10.33 -0.08
C ASP A 35 7.36 10.13 0.33
N HIS A 36 6.68 9.17 -0.29
CA HIS A 36 5.28 8.83 -0.03
C HIS A 36 5.06 7.32 -0.12
N ILE A 37 3.97 6.84 0.47
CA ILE A 37 3.53 5.43 0.41
C ILE A 37 2.63 5.17 -0.80
N ALA A 38 2.12 3.95 -0.93
CA ALA A 38 1.15 3.50 -1.94
C ALA A 38 1.71 3.28 -3.36
N GLY A 39 2.99 3.56 -3.61
CA GLY A 39 3.60 3.32 -4.92
C GLY A 39 2.89 4.10 -6.03
N ASN A 40 2.52 3.46 -7.14
CA ASN A 40 1.92 4.16 -8.29
C ASN A 40 0.46 4.59 -8.07
N ILE A 41 -0.26 4.00 -7.10
CA ILE A 41 -1.63 4.40 -6.78
C ILE A 41 -1.70 5.62 -5.85
N TYR A 42 -0.55 6.21 -5.50
CA TYR A 42 -0.51 7.40 -4.67
C TYR A 42 -1.25 8.57 -5.32
N THR A 43 -2.10 9.22 -4.53
CA THR A 43 -2.73 10.49 -4.88
C THR A 43 -2.13 11.62 -4.06
N LYS A 44 -2.08 12.81 -4.67
CA LYS A 44 -1.68 14.04 -4.00
C LYS A 44 -2.79 15.05 -4.17
N GLU A 45 -3.12 15.74 -3.09
CA GLU A 45 -4.05 16.87 -3.16
C GLU A 45 -3.39 18.05 -3.88
N VAL A 46 -4.10 18.58 -4.88
CA VAL A 46 -3.74 19.78 -5.62
C VAL A 46 -5.01 20.62 -5.72
N ASP A 47 -5.01 21.81 -5.13
CA ASP A 47 -6.14 22.74 -5.12
C ASP A 47 -7.47 22.10 -4.66
N GLY A 48 -7.40 21.23 -3.64
CA GLY A 48 -8.56 20.52 -3.09
C GLY A 48 -9.02 19.30 -3.91
N ILE A 49 -8.29 18.91 -4.97
CA ILE A 49 -8.60 17.76 -5.82
C ILE A 49 -7.54 16.67 -5.62
N GLN A 50 -7.96 15.42 -5.44
CA GLN A 50 -7.05 14.27 -5.39
C GLN A 50 -6.55 13.91 -6.80
N VAL A 51 -5.26 14.12 -7.06
CA VAL A 51 -4.63 13.85 -8.35
C VAL A 51 -3.75 12.62 -8.27
N HIS A 52 -3.97 11.67 -9.18
CA HIS A 52 -3.13 10.49 -9.32
C HIS A 52 -1.78 10.88 -9.92
N GLN A 53 -0.71 10.87 -9.11
CA GLN A 53 0.59 11.38 -9.52
C GLN A 53 1.25 10.54 -10.63
N TYR A 54 0.86 9.27 -10.77
CA TYR A 54 1.50 8.30 -11.67
C TYR A 54 0.52 7.70 -12.68
N GLY A 55 -0.47 8.48 -13.12
CA GLY A 55 -1.50 8.06 -14.06
C GLY A 55 -2.78 7.59 -13.37
N ALA A 56 -3.91 7.64 -14.09
CA ALA A 56 -5.22 7.29 -13.55
C ALA A 56 -5.26 5.82 -13.10
N HIS A 57 -5.80 5.58 -11.91
CA HIS A 57 -6.01 4.23 -11.36
C HIS A 57 -7.46 4.12 -10.91
N ILE A 58 -8.25 3.32 -11.62
CA ILE A 58 -9.65 3.05 -11.26
C ILE A 58 -9.70 1.64 -10.73
N PHE A 59 -10.14 1.47 -9.48
CA PHE A 59 -10.30 0.13 -8.92
C PHE A 59 -11.48 -0.58 -9.56
N HIS A 60 -11.25 -1.79 -10.05
CA HIS A 60 -12.28 -2.68 -10.56
C HIS A 60 -11.86 -4.14 -10.32
N THR A 61 -12.80 -4.98 -9.91
CA THR A 61 -12.55 -6.42 -9.73
C THR A 61 -13.89 -7.17 -9.78
N SER A 62 -13.85 -8.42 -10.25
CA SER A 62 -14.97 -9.37 -10.09
C SER A 62 -14.75 -10.34 -8.93
N ASN A 63 -13.62 -10.22 -8.23
CA ASN A 63 -13.29 -11.03 -7.07
C ASN A 63 -13.95 -10.42 -5.82
N LYS A 64 -14.96 -11.11 -5.28
CA LYS A 64 -15.69 -10.66 -4.09
C LYS A 64 -14.80 -10.58 -2.85
N GLU A 65 -13.88 -11.53 -2.66
CA GLU A 65 -12.99 -11.53 -1.50
C GLU A 65 -12.07 -10.29 -1.49
N VAL A 66 -11.58 -9.87 -2.66
CA VAL A 66 -10.76 -8.65 -2.80
C VAL A 66 -11.60 -7.38 -2.67
N TRP A 67 -12.88 -7.42 -3.08
CA TRP A 67 -13.80 -6.30 -2.89
C TRP A 67 -14.17 -6.09 -1.42
N ASP A 68 -14.36 -7.18 -0.67
CA ASP A 68 -14.76 -7.15 0.73
C ASP A 68 -13.60 -6.89 1.70
N TYR A 69 -12.36 -7.13 1.25
CA TYR A 69 -11.13 -6.99 2.05
C TYR A 69 -10.76 -5.52 2.29
#